data_AF-A0A7W6F7E7-F1
#
_entry.id   AF-A0A7W6F7E7-F1
#
_cell.length_a   1.000
_cell.length_b   1.000
_cell.length_c   1.000
_cell.angle_alpha   90.00
_cell.angle_beta   90.00
_cell.angle_gamma   90.00
#
_symmetry.space_group_name_H-M   'P 1'
#
loop_
_entity.id
_entity.type
_entity.pdbx_description
1 polymer ?
#
loop_
_entity_poly.entity_id
_entity_poly.type
_entity_poly.pdbx_seq_one_letter_code
_entity_poly.pdbx_strand_id
1 'polypeptide(L)' 'MVLFMNWGAWAIACALAFWMLFDLVKTDRSFDEDYLLSSAEGEIVDSEVGESAARAE' A
#
# COMPACT_ATOMS: atom_id res chain seq x y z
N MET A 1 -25.84 9.79 24.70
CA MET A 1 -26.04 9.50 23.26
C MET A 1 -24.81 9.88 22.42
N VAL A 2 -24.43 11.17 22.35
CA VAL A 2 -23.29 11.63 21.52
C VAL A 2 -21.95 11.04 21.93
N LEU A 3 -21.72 10.81 23.23
CA LEU A 3 -20.44 10.27 23.73
C LEU A 3 -20.11 8.88 23.16
N PHE A 4 -21.10 7.97 23.12
CA PHE A 4 -20.91 6.62 22.56
C PHE A 4 -20.69 6.67 21.05
N MET A 5 -21.39 7.55 20.33
CA MET A 5 -21.18 7.76 18.90
C MET A 5 -19.79 8.32 18.61
N ASN A 6 -19.31 9.26 19.44
CA ASN A 6 -17.97 9.83 19.29
C ASN A 6 -16.88 8.78 19.52
N TRP A 7 -16.99 7.97 20.58
CA TRP A 7 -16.05 6.87 20.83
C TRP A 7 -16.08 5.83 19.70
N GLY A 8 -17.26 5.51 19.17
CA GLY A 8 -17.39 4.62 18.01
C GLY A 8 -16.73 5.19 16.76
N ALA A 9 -16.94 6.48 16.46
CA ALA A 9 -16.30 7.15 15.33
C ALA A 9 -14.77 7.16 15.46
N TRP A 10 -14.24 7.47 16.65
CA TRP A 10 -12.80 7.40 16.91
C TRP A 10 -12.23 5.99 16.77
N ALA A 11 -12.93 4.97 17.26
CA ALA A 11 -12.50 3.58 17.12
C ALA A 11 -12.41 3.15 15.64
N ILE A 12 -13.42 3.51 14.84
CA ILE A 12 -13.43 3.23 13.39
C ILE A 12 -12.31 3.99 12.68
N ALA A 13 -12.12 5.28 13.01
CA ALA A 13 -11.05 6.09 12.42
C ALA A 13 -9.67 5.48 12.71
N CYS A 14 -9.40 5.06 13.96
CA CYS A 14 -8.16 4.39 14.33
C CYS A 14 -7.98 3.06 13.60
N ALA A 15 -9.04 2.26 13.46
CA ALA A 15 -8.98 0.99 12.73
C ALA A 15 -8.63 1.20 11.26
N LEU A 16 -9.25 2.19 10.60
CA LEU A 16 -8.95 2.55 9.21
C LEU A 16 -7.52 3.08 9.06
N ALA A 17 -7.08 3.96 9.96
CA ALA A 17 -5.71 4.50 9.93
C ALA A 17 -4.68 3.38 10.09
N PHE A 18 -4.91 2.43 11.00
CA PHE A 18 -4.01 1.29 11.17
C PHE A 18 -4.01 0.37 9.95
N TRP A 19 -5.17 0.13 9.35
CA TRP A 19 -5.28 -0.67 8.13
C TRP A 19 -4.53 -0.03 6.95
N MET A 20 -4.68 1.28 6.74
CA MET A 20 -3.94 2.02 5.72
C MET A 20 -2.43 2.01 5.99
N LEU A 21 -2.00 2.16 7.24
CA LEU A 21 -0.58 2.11 7.59
C LEU A 21 0.01 0.72 7.33
N PHE A 22 -0.72 -0.33 7.67
CA PHE A 22 -0.31 -1.70 7.37
C PHE A 22 -0.17 -1.92 5.86
N ASP A 23 -1.14 -1.46 5.08
CA ASP A 23 -1.14 -1.57 3.63
C ASP A 23 0.03 -0.80 2.98
N LEU A 24 0.29 0.42 3.47
CA LEU A 24 1.44 1.21 3.06
C LEU A 24 2.76 0.48 3.31
N VAL A 25 2.99 0.00 4.55
CA VAL A 25 4.22 -0.71 4.92
C VAL A 25 4.36 -2.03 4.17
N LYS A 26 3.25 -2.72 3.90
CA LYS A 26 3.24 -3.94 3.09
C LYS A 26 3.66 -3.64 1.65
N THR A 27 3.09 -2.61 1.04
CA THR A 27 3.35 -2.22 -0.35
C THR A 27 4.79 -1.77 -0.54
N ASP A 28 5.29 -0.90 0.35
CA ASP A 28 6.68 -0.43 0.40
C ASP A 28 7.70 -1.58 0.47
N ARG A 29 7.35 -2.68 1.14
CA ARG A 29 8.21 -3.87 1.24
C ARG A 29 8.06 -4.86 0.09
N SER A 30 6.94 -4.81 -0.63
CA SER A 30 6.62 -5.76 -1.69
C SER A 30 7.07 -5.29 -3.07
N PHE A 31 7.30 -3.99 -3.26
CA PHE A 31 7.65 -3.41 -4.54
C PHE A 31 8.82 -2.44 -4.40
N ASP A 32 9.65 -2.38 -5.44
CA ASP A 32 10.78 -1.44 -5.49
C ASP A 32 10.31 0.01 -5.72
N GLU A 33 11.08 0.98 -5.24
CA GLU A 33 10.77 2.41 -5.35
C GLU A 33 10.70 2.88 -6.81
N ASP A 34 11.58 2.35 -7.68
CA ASP A 34 11.58 2.69 -9.10
C ASP A 34 10.29 2.20 -9.79
N TYR A 35 9.74 1.06 -9.35
CA TYR A 35 8.46 0.56 -9.83
C TYR A 35 7.29 1.43 -9.34
N LEU A 36 7.29 1.81 -8.05
CA LEU A 36 6.23 2.63 -7.45
C LEU A 36 6.19 4.06 -8.00
N LEU A 37 7.33 4.60 -8.42
CA LEU A 37 7.46 5.93 -9.00
C LEU A 37 7.44 5.94 -10.54
N SER A 38 7.30 4.76 -11.15
CA SER A 38 7.22 4.64 -12.60
C SER A 38 5.94 5.28 -13.14
N SER A 39 6.10 6.20 -14.08
CA SER A 39 5.00 6.81 -14.85
C SER A 39 4.58 5.96 -16.05
N ALA A 40 5.11 4.74 -16.19
CA ALA A 40 4.74 3.80 -17.25
C ALA A 40 3.31 3.28 -17.00
N GLU A 41 2.33 4.10 -17.34
CA GLU A 41 0.90 3.78 -17.29
C GLU A 41 0.59 2.78 -18.42
N GLY A 42 0.77 1.47 -18.18
CA GLY A 42 0.15 0.45 -19.03
C GLY A 42 0.95 -0.79 -19.42
N GLU A 43 2.22 -0.93 -19.06
CA GLU A 43 2.91 -2.22 -19.18
C GLU A 43 3.03 -2.84 -17.79
N ILE A 44 1.91 -3.40 -17.29
CA ILE A 44 1.96 -4.34 -16.16
C ILE A 44 2.61 -5.61 -16.72
N VAL A 45 3.93 -5.55 -16.88
CA VAL A 45 4.76 -6.73 -16.95
C VAL A 45 4.50 -7.45 -15.65
N ASP A 46 3.87 -8.61 -15.75
CA ASP A 46 3.66 -9.58 -14.68
C ASP A 46 4.76 -9.44 -13.63
N SER A 47 4.40 -9.28 -12.36
CA SER A 47 5.36 -8.94 -11.29
C SER A 47 6.56 -9.89 -11.24
N GLU A 48 6.38 -11.15 -11.68
CA GLU A 48 7.46 -12.13 -11.82
C GLU A 48 8.48 -11.79 -12.91
N VAL A 49 8.05 -11.19 -14.02
CA VAL A 49 8.91 -10.80 -15.15
C VAL A 49 9.67 -9.50 -14.83
N GLY A 50 9.05 -8.55 -14.14
CA GLY A 50 9.71 -7.32 -13.67
C GLY A 50 10.87 -7.59 -12.71
N GLU A 51 10.70 -8.53 -11.78
CA GLU A 51 11.76 -8.96 -10.85
C GLU A 51 12.93 -9.67 -11.54
N SER A 52 12.69 -10.34 -12.68
CA SER A 52 13.71 -11.08 -13.42
C SER A 52 14.64 -10.18 -14.24
N ALA A 53 14.13 -9.04 -14.71
CA ALA A 53 14.91 -8.05 -15.44
C ALA A 53 15.91 -7.32 -14.52
N ALA A 54 15.47 -6.87 -13.34
CA ALA A 54 16.33 -6.15 -12.38
C ALA A 54 17.46 -7.01 -11.77
N ARG A 55 17.35 -8.34 -11.82
CA ARG A 55 18.42 -9.28 -11.39
C ARG A 55 19.40 -9.66 -12.49
N ALA A 56 19.12 -9.31 -13.74
CA ALA A 56 19.95 -9.67 -14.89
C ALA A 56 20.98 -8.59 -15.26
N GLU A 57 20.99 -7.48 -14.53
CA GLU A 57 21.92 -6.34 -14.70
C GLU A 57 23.10 -6.40 -13.73
#